data_AF-A0A661WKX5-F1
#
_entry.id   AF-A0A661WKX5-F1
#
_cell.length_a   1.000
_cell.length_b   1.000
_cell.length_c   1.000
_cell.angle_alpha   90.00
_cell.angle_beta   90.00
_cell.angle_gamma   90.00
#
_symmetry.space_group_name_H-M   'P 1'
#
loop_
_entity.id
_entity.type
_entity.pdbx_description
1 polymer ?
#
loop_
_entity_poly.entity_id
_entity_poly.type
_entity_poly.pdbx_seq_one_letter_code
_entity_poly.pdbx_strand_id
1 'polypeptide(L)'
;MHLTALLLPVVLAPLLLLALGMGWFLSSLGVYLRDVKEAVVLFLRIWFFLTPLVYPITRVPDNLLWVMKLNPLVFVVEASRNILLWGKFFSWKEWAVWMLIGSITTILGYIWFDKTRKGFADVL
;
A
#
# COMPACT_ATOMS: atom_id res chain seq x y z
N MET A 1 23.14 -5.71 -14.02
CA MET A 1 21.93 -5.76 -13.16
C MET A 1 22.12 -6.86 -12.13
N HIS A 2 21.79 -6.61 -10.86
CA HIS A 2 21.93 -7.63 -9.81
C HIS A 2 20.81 -8.68 -9.91
N LEU A 3 21.10 -9.95 -9.60
CA LEU A 3 20.11 -11.04 -9.61
C LEU A 3 18.94 -10.75 -8.65
N THR A 4 19.17 -9.94 -7.63
CA THR A 4 18.17 -9.44 -6.68
C THR A 4 17.05 -8.64 -7.32
N ALA A 5 17.24 -8.10 -8.54
CA ALA A 5 16.18 -7.40 -9.27
C ALA A 5 14.97 -8.30 -9.60
N LEU A 6 15.18 -9.63 -9.68
CA LEU A 6 14.09 -10.59 -9.89
C LEU A 6 13.13 -10.68 -8.69
N LEU A 7 13.53 -10.19 -7.51
CA LEU A 7 12.70 -10.15 -6.31
C LEU A 7 11.73 -8.97 -6.28
N LEU A 8 11.75 -8.11 -7.30
CA LEU A 8 10.89 -6.93 -7.36
C LEU A 8 9.39 -7.26 -7.30
N PRO A 9 8.87 -8.30 -8.01
CA PRO A 9 7.47 -8.73 -7.84
C PRO A 9 7.15 -9.17 -6.41
N VAL A 10 8.11 -9.78 -5.72
CA VAL A 10 7.95 -10.22 -4.31
C VAL A 10 7.84 -9.01 -3.39
N VAL A 11 8.68 -8.00 -3.59
CA VAL A 11 8.63 -6.74 -2.83
C VAL A 11 7.32 -5.99 -3.04
N LEU A 12 6.75 -6.03 -4.25
CA LEU A 12 5.49 -5.38 -4.58
C LEU A 12 4.25 -6.14 -4.07
N ALA A 13 4.35 -7.45 -3.82
CA ALA A 13 3.20 -8.28 -3.47
C ALA A 13 2.36 -7.76 -2.28
N PRO A 14 2.95 -7.34 -1.13
CA PRO A 14 2.20 -6.77 -0.03
C PRO A 14 1.42 -5.51 -0.41
N LEU A 15 2.01 -4.65 -1.24
CA LEU A 15 1.39 -3.42 -1.71
C LEU A 15 0.21 -3.70 -2.64
N LEU A 16 0.36 -4.68 -3.53
CA LEU A 16 -0.72 -5.09 -4.43
C LEU A 16 -1.92 -5.61 -3.64
N LEU A 17 -1.70 -6.45 -2.63
CA LEU A 17 -2.79 -6.92 -1.77
C LEU A 17 -3.46 -5.76 -1.03
N LEU A 18 -2.67 -4.88 -0.41
CA LEU A 18 -3.21 -3.73 0.30
C LEU A 18 -4.03 -2.81 -0.62
N ALA A 19 -3.54 -2.56 -1.84
CA ALA A 19 -4.26 -1.79 -2.86
C ALA A 19 -5.54 -2.49 -3.33
N LEU A 20 -5.54 -3.82 -3.48
CA LEU A 20 -6.74 -4.60 -3.82
C LEU A 20 -7.80 -4.53 -2.72
N GLY A 21 -7.41 -4.76 -1.46
CA GLY A 21 -8.33 -4.68 -0.32
C GLY A 21 -8.94 -3.29 -0.14
N MET A 22 -8.11 -2.25 -0.21
CA MET A 22 -8.59 -0.87 -0.20
C MET A 22 -9.46 -0.56 -1.42
N GLY A 23 -9.10 -1.08 -2.60
CA GLY A 23 -9.86 -0.91 -3.83
C GLY A 23 -11.27 -1.48 -3.74
N TRP A 24 -11.44 -2.67 -3.17
CA TRP A 24 -12.77 -3.25 -2.90
C TRP A 24 -13.59 -2.44 -1.92
N PHE A 25 -12.96 -1.90 -0.87
CA PHE A 25 -13.65 -1.04 0.08
C PHE A 25 -14.11 0.27 -0.59
N LEU A 26 -13.20 0.96 -1.27
CA LEU A 26 -13.48 2.25 -1.92
C LEU A 26 -14.44 2.12 -3.10
N SER A 27 -14.40 1.02 -3.86
CA SER A 27 -15.33 0.79 -4.97
C SER A 27 -16.76 0.64 -4.48
N SER A 28 -16.97 -0.08 -3.36
CA SER A 28 -18.30 -0.18 -2.75
C SER A 28 -18.82 1.18 -2.27
N LEU A 29 -17.96 1.97 -1.66
CA LEU A 29 -18.32 3.27 -1.11
C LEU A 29 -18.62 4.29 -2.22
N GLY A 30 -17.89 4.22 -3.34
CA GLY A 30 -18.08 5.09 -4.50
C GLY A 30 -19.43 4.93 -5.20
N VAL A 31 -20.12 3.80 -5.03
CA VAL A 31 -21.50 3.62 -5.54
C VAL A 31 -22.48 4.50 -4.77
N TYR A 32 -22.28 4.64 -3.45
CA TYR A 32 -23.17 5.43 -2.58
C TYR A 32 -22.77 6.90 -2.51
N LEU A 33 -21.48 7.20 -2.59
CA LEU A 33 -20.93 8.54 -2.40
C LEU A 33 -20.16 8.99 -3.65
N ARG A 34 -20.73 9.98 -4.36
CA ARG A 34 -20.16 10.53 -5.60
C ARG A 34 -18.78 11.17 -5.40
N ASP A 35 -18.50 11.71 -4.22
CA ASP A 35 -17.26 12.47 -3.94
C ASP A 35 -16.08 11.59 -3.50
N VAL A 36 -16.29 10.29 -3.27
CA VAL A 36 -15.21 9.37 -2.83
C VAL A 36 -14.07 9.33 -3.83
N LYS A 37 -14.38 9.37 -5.13
CA LYS A 37 -13.35 9.31 -6.18
C LYS A 37 -12.39 10.49 -6.07
N GLU A 38 -12.91 11.71 -5.97
CA GLU A 38 -12.08 12.92 -5.86
C GLU A 38 -11.31 12.97 -4.53
N ALA A 39 -11.95 12.56 -3.43
CA ALA A 39 -11.29 12.47 -2.13
C ALA A 39 -10.10 11.49 -2.12
N VAL A 40 -10.25 10.32 -2.74
CA VAL A 40 -9.18 9.32 -2.87
C VAL A 40 -8.02 9.86 -3.71
N VAL A 41 -8.31 10.54 -4.83
CA VAL A 41 -7.26 11.14 -5.67
C VAL A 41 -6.48 12.20 -4.90
N LEU A 42 -7.16 13.08 -4.16
CA LEU A 42 -6.50 14.09 -3.32
C LEU A 42 -5.63 13.43 -2.24
N PHE A 43 -6.18 12.42 -1.56
CA PHE A 43 -5.48 11.67 -0.53
C PHE A 43 -4.20 11.00 -1.05
N LEU A 44 -4.27 10.33 -2.21
CA LEU A 44 -3.10 9.68 -2.82
C LEU A 44 -2.01 10.70 -3.19
N ARG A 45 -2.38 11.91 -3.63
CA ARG A 45 -1.40 12.98 -3.90
C ARG A 45 -0.66 13.39 -2.64
N ILE A 46 -1.38 13.64 -1.54
CA ILE A 46 -0.78 13.99 -0.25
C ILE A 46 0.11 12.83 0.25
N TRP A 47 -0.39 11.60 0.15
CA TRP A 47 0.31 10.39 0.57
C TRP A 47 1.63 10.18 -0.19
N PHE A 48 1.65 10.51 -1.48
CA PHE A 48 2.87 10.46 -2.30
C PHE A 48 3.96 11.38 -1.73
N PHE A 49 3.61 12.62 -1.35
CA PHE A 49 4.57 13.57 -0.74
C PHE A 49 5.02 13.16 0.66
N LEU A 50 4.18 12.44 1.41
CA LEU A 50 4.54 11.87 2.72
C LEU A 50 5.48 10.66 2.60
N THR A 51 5.63 10.09 1.40
CA THR A 51 6.50 8.95 1.17
C THR A 51 7.91 9.45 0.78
N PRO A 52 8.98 9.03 1.47
CA PRO A 52 10.37 9.41 1.20
C PRO A 52 10.89 8.72 -0.07
N LEU A 53 10.37 9.13 -1.22
CA LEU A 53 10.79 8.65 -2.54
C LEU A 53 12.12 9.27 -2.98
N VAL A 54 12.32 10.55 -2.66
CA VAL A 54 13.41 11.38 -3.18
C VAL A 54 14.62 11.42 -2.23
N TYR A 55 14.46 11.01 -0.97
CA TYR A 55 15.53 11.02 0.04
C TYR A 55 15.58 9.71 0.84
N PRO A 56 16.73 9.36 1.43
CA PRO A 56 16.83 8.22 2.34
C PRO A 56 16.14 8.52 3.67
N ILE A 57 15.55 7.49 4.28
CA ILE A 57 14.85 7.59 5.57
C ILE A 57 15.77 8.07 6.71
N THR A 58 17.08 7.93 6.56
CA THR A 58 18.10 8.40 7.51
C THR A 58 18.18 9.91 7.67
N ARG A 59 17.57 10.69 6.76
CA ARG A 59 17.50 12.16 6.87
C ARG A 59 16.25 12.65 7.60
N VAL A 60 15.38 11.73 8.02
CA VAL A 60 14.11 12.06 8.67
C VAL A 60 14.37 12.26 10.16
N PRO A 61 13.86 13.34 10.77
CA PRO A 61 13.92 13.55 12.21
C PRO A 61 13.37 12.35 12.99
N ASP A 62 14.02 11.96 14.10
CA ASP A 62 13.66 10.76 14.88
C ASP A 62 12.20 10.75 15.36
N ASN A 63 11.64 11.94 15.64
CA ASN A 63 10.25 12.11 16.04
C ASN A 63 9.22 11.82 14.93
N LEU A 64 9.61 11.82 13.65
CA LEU A 64 8.76 11.43 12.50
C LEU A 64 9.04 10.03 11.98
N LEU A 65 10.12 9.39 12.43
CA LEU A 65 10.56 8.10 11.90
C LEU A 65 9.51 7.00 12.11
N TRP A 66 8.78 7.02 13.23
CA TRP A 66 7.72 6.05 13.51
C TRP A 66 6.53 6.19 12.56
N VAL A 67 6.13 7.42 12.20
CA VAL A 67 5.06 7.69 11.22
C VAL A 67 5.45 7.14 9.87
N MET A 68 6.71 7.33 9.47
CA MET A 68 7.20 6.82 8.20
C MET A 68 7.26 5.29 8.18
N LYS A 69 7.70 4.66 9.28
CA LYS A 69 7.73 3.18 9.37
C LYS A 69 6.33 2.55 9.30
N LEU A 70 5.28 3.28 9.66
CA LEU A 70 3.89 2.84 9.51
C LEU A 70 3.35 2.96 8.08
N ASN A 71 4.09 3.55 7.14
CA ASN A 71 3.64 3.68 5.77
C ASN A 71 4.09 2.47 4.93
N PRO A 72 3.18 1.67 4.35
CA PRO A 72 3.54 0.51 3.52
C PRO A 72 4.40 0.89 2.30
N LEU A 73 4.23 2.10 1.76
CA LEU A 73 5.03 2.57 0.63
C LEU A 73 6.49 2.79 1.00
N VAL A 74 6.79 3.15 2.25
CA VAL A 74 8.17 3.32 2.72
C VAL A 74 8.94 2.02 2.60
N PHE A 75 8.35 0.92 3.10
CA PHE A 75 8.94 -0.42 2.99
C PHE A 75 9.20 -0.80 1.53
N VAL A 76 8.20 -0.62 0.65
CA VAL A 76 8.32 -1.00 -0.77
C VAL A 76 9.41 -0.20 -1.48
N VAL A 77 9.49 1.10 -1.23
CA VAL A 77 10.47 2.00 -1.84
C VAL A 77 11.88 1.66 -1.37
N GLU A 78 12.07 1.44 -0.08
CA GLU A 78 13.36 1.09 0.49
C GLU A 78 13.82 -0.31 0.05
N ALA A 79 12.92 -1.30 0.09
CA ALA A 79 13.18 -2.65 -0.39
C ALA A 79 13.52 -2.66 -1.89
N SER A 80 12.79 -1.90 -2.71
CA SER A 80 13.07 -1.75 -4.14
C SER A 80 14.44 -1.11 -4.38
N ARG A 81 14.79 -0.06 -3.61
CA ARG A 81 16.10 0.59 -3.69
C ARG A 81 17.24 -0.36 -3.32
N ASN A 82 17.05 -1.16 -2.27
CA ASN A 82 17.99 -2.20 -1.81
C ASN A 82 18.26 -3.27 -2.86
N ILE A 83 17.22 -3.84 -3.46
CA ILE A 83 17.39 -4.93 -4.44
C ILE A 83 17.89 -4.44 -5.80
N LEU A 84 17.56 -3.20 -6.19
CA LEU A 84 17.91 -2.64 -7.51
C LEU A 84 19.28 -1.96 -7.52
N LEU A 85 19.56 -1.10 -6.53
CA LEU A 85 20.76 -0.25 -6.53
C LEU A 85 21.92 -0.86 -5.74
N TRP A 86 21.63 -1.55 -4.64
CA TRP A 86 22.66 -2.03 -3.72
C TRP A 86 22.86 -3.55 -3.71
N GLY A 87 22.02 -4.30 -4.42
CA GLY A 87 22.07 -5.76 -4.43
C GLY A 87 21.84 -6.40 -3.06
N LYS A 88 21.19 -5.68 -2.13
CA LYS A 88 20.91 -6.15 -0.77
C LYS A 88 19.50 -6.73 -0.70
N PHE A 89 19.36 -7.83 0.05
CA PHE A 89 18.04 -8.37 0.38
C PHE A 89 17.30 -7.44 1.34
N PHE A 90 15.97 -7.37 1.19
CA PHE A 90 15.09 -6.68 2.13
C PHE A 90 14.88 -7.52 3.40
N SER A 91 14.35 -6.91 4.45
CA SER A 91 14.01 -7.61 5.68
C SER A 91 12.80 -8.52 5.46
N TRP A 92 13.01 -9.84 5.47
CA TRP A 92 11.93 -10.83 5.38
C TRP A 92 10.90 -10.71 6.51
N LYS A 93 11.33 -10.24 7.69
CA LYS A 93 10.44 -9.99 8.83
C LYS A 93 9.46 -8.86 8.52
N GLU A 94 9.96 -7.72 8.06
CA GLU A 94 9.12 -6.57 7.70
C GLU A 94 8.21 -6.90 6.51
N TRP A 95 8.75 -7.62 5.52
CA TRP A 95 7.96 -8.10 4.39
C TRP A 95 6.78 -8.99 4.84
N ALA A 96 7.04 -9.95 5.74
CA ALA A 96 6.00 -10.85 6.24
C ALA A 96 4.90 -10.11 7.02
N VAL A 97 5.28 -9.09 7.81
CA VAL A 97 4.32 -8.22 8.51
C VAL A 97 3.43 -7.49 7.51
N TRP A 98 4.02 -6.84 6.49
CA TRP A 98 3.24 -6.15 5.46
C TRP A 98 2.40 -7.09 4.62
N MET A 99 2.90 -8.29 4.33
CA MET A 99 2.16 -9.32 3.61
C MET A 99 0.94 -9.78 4.40
N LEU A 100 1.08 -9.95 5.72
CA LEU A 100 -0.03 -10.31 6.60
C LEU A 100 -1.08 -9.18 6.66
N ILE A 101 -0.64 -7.93 6.86
CA ILE A 101 -1.52 -6.75 6.88
C ILE A 101 -2.28 -6.60 5.55
N GLY A 102 -1.58 -6.73 4.43
CA GLY A 102 -2.15 -6.67 3.09
C GLY A 102 -3.18 -7.79 2.89
N SER A 103 -2.85 -9.02 3.29
CA SER A 103 -3.76 -10.17 3.18
C SER A 103 -5.04 -9.98 4.01
N ILE A 104 -4.91 -9.53 5.26
CA ILE A 104 -6.05 -9.24 6.13
C ILE A 104 -6.93 -8.14 5.52
N THR A 105 -6.30 -7.07 5.01
CA THR A 105 -7.00 -5.93 4.39
C THR A 105 -7.76 -6.38 3.14
N THR A 106 -7.16 -7.24 2.31
CA THR A 106 -7.81 -7.87 1.15
C THR A 106 -9.03 -8.69 1.56
N ILE A 107 -8.91 -9.56 2.56
CA ILE A 107 -10.02 -10.39 3.03
C ILE A 107 -11.15 -9.52 3.58
N LEU A 108 -10.84 -8.53 4.41
CA LEU A 108 -11.83 -7.61 4.97
C LEU A 108 -12.50 -6.77 3.88
N GLY A 109 -11.73 -6.26 2.93
CA GLY A 109 -12.23 -5.50 1.79
C GLY A 109 -13.18 -6.34 0.92
N TYR A 110 -12.84 -7.61 0.68
CA TYR A 110 -13.70 -8.54 -0.05
C TYR A 110 -15.02 -8.80 0.66
N ILE A 111 -14.97 -9.13 1.96
CA ILE A 111 -16.17 -9.41 2.77
C ILE A 111 -17.09 -8.18 2.78
N TRP A 112 -16.51 -6.99 2.93
CA TRP A 112 -17.25 -5.73 2.89
C TRP A 112 -17.92 -5.52 1.52
N PHE A 113 -17.15 -5.65 0.44
CA PHE A 113 -17.63 -5.49 -0.92
C PHE A 113 -18.79 -6.45 -1.23
N ASP A 114 -18.63 -7.75 -0.91
CA ASP A 114 -19.68 -8.75 -1.12
C ASP A 114 -20.96 -8.44 -0.34
N LYS A 115 -20.82 -7.96 0.90
CA LYS A 115 -21.97 -7.56 1.73
C LYS A 115 -22.70 -6.34 1.15
N THR A 116 -21.96 -5.33 0.69
CA THR A 116 -22.54 -4.11 0.09
C THR A 116 -23.13 -4.34 -1.29
N ARG A 117 -22.64 -5.34 -2.04
CA ARG A 117 -23.10 -5.64 -3.40
C ARG A 117 -24.61 -5.91 -3.47
N LYS A 118 -25.20 -6.47 -2.42
CA LYS A 118 -26.64 -6.73 -2.33
C LYS A 118 -27.49 -5.46 -2.36
N GLY A 119 -26.95 -4.32 -1.89
CA GLY A 119 -27.65 -3.04 -1.88
C GLY A 119 -27.37 -2.16 -3.11
N PHE A 120 -26.57 -2.62 -4.08
CA PHE A 120 -26.31 -1.83 -5.30
C PHE A 120 -27.54 -1.74 -6.21
N ALA A 121 -28.41 -2.76 -6.19
CA ALA A 121 -29.61 -2.80 -7.02
C ALA A 121 -30.67 -1.75 -6.61
N ASP A 122 -30.63 -1.25 -5.36
CA ASP A 122 -31.59 -0.26 -4.86
C ASP A 122 -31.15 1.19 -5.15
N VAL A 123 -29.89 1.42 -5.56
CA VAL A 123 -29.30 2.76 -5.71
C VAL A 123 -28.89 3.08 -7.15
N LEU A 124 -28.82 2.08 -8.03
CA LEU A 124 -28.60 2.21 -9.48
C LEU A 124 -29.92 2.28 -10.23
#